data_AF-A0A934UNM1-F1
#
_entry.id   AF-A0A934UNM1-F1
#
_cell.length_a   1.000
_cell.length_b   1.000
_cell.length_c   1.000
_cell.angle_alpha   90.00
_cell.angle_beta   90.00
_cell.angle_gamma   90.00
#
_symmetry.space_group_name_H-M   'P 1'
#
loop_
_entity.id
_entity.type
_entity.pdbx_description
1 polymer ?
#
loop_
_entity_poly.entity_id
_entity_poly.type
_entity_poly.pdbx_seq_one_letter_code
_entity_poly.pdbx_strand_id
1 'polypeptide(L)'
;MKKIIALVLVLFCVMSIAIADTMVIKPLSPFTQKLKHPTKAMPDTRRDSILNVMRKQRNDAEKIEVLKSGLVNNGITVNQLTVLLNQFSTDDAKLTVAKFAYAYTVNYKVYMDLQDLFGEEKYKIELEDYVHKNK
;
A
#
# COMPACT_ATOMS: atom_id res chain seq x y z
N MET A 1 28.24 -8.16 61.42
CA MET A 1 27.23 -7.10 61.21
C MET A 1 27.08 -6.85 59.71
N LYS A 2 25.84 -6.91 59.22
CA LYS A 2 25.25 -6.23 58.05
C LYS A 2 26.04 -6.13 56.70
N LYS A 3 25.41 -6.78 55.71
CA LYS A 3 25.47 -6.64 54.24
C LYS A 3 25.86 -5.25 53.73
N ILE A 4 26.68 -5.19 52.67
CA ILE A 4 26.54 -4.20 51.58
C ILE A 4 26.91 -4.87 50.24
N ILE A 5 25.99 -4.73 49.30
CA ILE A 5 26.01 -5.18 47.90
C ILE A 5 26.80 -4.15 47.08
N ALA A 6 27.69 -4.60 46.19
CA ALA A 6 28.21 -3.75 45.12
C ALA A 6 28.20 -4.51 43.80
N LEU A 7 27.34 -4.00 42.92
CA LEU A 7 27.03 -4.38 41.56
C LEU A 7 27.96 -3.62 40.60
N VAL A 8 28.78 -4.32 39.81
CA VAL A 8 29.31 -3.86 38.50
C VAL A 8 29.59 -5.14 37.69
N LEU A 9 28.62 -5.67 36.94
CA LEU A 9 28.22 -5.30 35.57
C LEU A 9 29.39 -5.35 34.57
N VAL A 10 29.35 -6.37 33.70
CA VAL A 10 29.77 -6.44 32.29
C VAL A 10 30.45 -7.79 32.02
N LEU A 11 29.74 -8.70 31.34
CA LEU A 11 30.36 -9.53 30.31
C LEU A 11 29.32 -10.10 29.33
N PHE A 12 29.32 -9.53 28.13
CA PHE A 12 28.99 -10.12 26.83
C PHE A 12 27.78 -11.05 26.73
N CYS A 13 26.60 -10.46 26.47
CA CYS A 13 25.55 -11.15 25.75
C CYS A 13 25.75 -10.87 24.25
N VAL A 14 26.17 -11.89 23.52
CA VAL A 14 26.40 -11.87 22.08
C VAL A 14 25.13 -11.47 21.34
N MET A 15 25.36 -10.61 20.34
CA MET A 15 24.35 -10.07 19.44
C MET A 15 23.71 -11.18 18.61
N SER A 16 22.40 -11.33 18.79
CA SER A 16 21.49 -11.72 17.71
C SER A 16 20.61 -10.52 17.42
N ILE A 17 21.06 -9.65 16.52
CA ILE A 17 20.17 -8.67 15.90
C ILE A 17 19.34 -9.46 14.90
N ALA A 18 18.22 -10.01 15.35
CA ALA A 18 17.09 -10.21 14.46
C ALA A 18 16.53 -8.81 14.21
N ILE A 19 16.83 -8.25 13.04
CA ILE A 19 16.19 -7.04 12.55
C ILE A 19 14.74 -7.46 12.26
N ALA A 20 13.89 -7.43 13.29
CA ALA A 20 12.48 -7.24 13.04
C ALA A 20 12.37 -5.79 12.56
N ASP A 21 12.48 -5.59 11.25
CA ASP A 21 11.89 -4.41 10.63
C ASP A 21 10.44 -4.43 11.08
N THR A 22 10.16 -3.59 12.08
CA THR A 22 8.82 -3.21 12.46
C THR A 22 8.23 -2.55 11.24
N MET A 23 7.63 -3.36 10.36
CA MET A 23 6.49 -2.91 9.58
C MET A 23 5.55 -2.31 10.61
N VAL A 24 5.50 -0.98 10.63
CA VAL A 24 4.42 -0.25 11.29
C VAL A 24 3.16 -0.67 10.55
N ILE A 25 2.57 -1.79 10.99
CA ILE A 25 1.20 -2.11 10.68
C ILE A 25 0.44 -1.01 11.42
N LYS A 26 0.16 0.10 10.73
CA LYS A 26 -0.84 1.04 11.20
C LYS A 26 -2.07 0.19 11.46
N PRO A 27 -2.56 0.09 12.71
CA PRO A 27 -3.70 -0.76 13.00
C PRO A 27 -4.81 -0.34 12.04
N LEU A 28 -5.37 -1.32 11.32
CA LEU A 28 -6.55 -1.08 10.50
C LEU A 28 -7.66 -0.67 11.47
N SER A 29 -7.85 0.64 11.59
CA SER A 29 -8.72 1.23 12.59
C SER A 29 -10.14 0.67 12.41
N PRO A 30 -10.74 0.05 13.45
CA PRO A 30 -12.15 -0.26 13.45
C PRO A 30 -12.91 1.03 13.75
N PHE A 31 -12.99 1.90 12.74
CA PHE A 31 -13.89 3.04 12.76
C PHE A 31 -14.45 3.16 11.36
N THR A 32 -15.76 3.00 11.22
CA THR A 32 -16.50 3.24 9.98
C THR A 32 -16.50 4.75 9.70
N GLN A 33 -15.32 5.32 9.49
CA GLN A 33 -15.19 6.67 8.98
C GLN A 33 -15.45 6.59 7.49
N LYS A 34 -16.56 7.18 7.05
CA LYS A 34 -16.89 7.32 5.63
C LYS A 34 -15.67 7.88 4.90
N LEU A 35 -15.14 7.10 3.96
CA LEU A 35 -13.92 7.43 3.25
C LEU A 35 -14.09 8.77 2.50
N LYS A 36 -13.23 9.75 2.77
CA LYS A 36 -13.28 11.04 2.06
C LYS A 36 -12.36 10.98 0.84
N HIS A 37 -12.96 10.86 -0.33
CA HIS A 37 -12.23 10.84 -1.60
C HIS A 37 -11.68 12.23 -1.98
N PRO A 38 -10.51 12.30 -2.65
CA PRO A 38 -9.98 13.55 -3.18
C PRO A 38 -10.87 14.15 -4.26
N THR A 39 -10.83 15.48 -4.41
CA THR A 39 -11.63 16.20 -5.42
C THR A 39 -10.87 16.52 -6.71
N LYS A 40 -9.54 16.35 -6.70
CA LYS A 40 -8.66 16.67 -7.82
C LYS A 40 -7.65 15.55 -8.06
N ALA A 41 -7.54 15.12 -9.31
CA ALA A 41 -6.54 14.15 -9.73
C ALA A 41 -5.18 14.83 -9.98
N MET A 42 -4.11 14.07 -9.78
CA MET A 42 -2.78 14.47 -10.20
C MET A 42 -2.74 14.66 -11.73
N PRO A 43 -1.88 15.56 -12.24
CA PRO A 43 -1.66 15.68 -13.68
C PRO A 43 -0.99 14.43 -14.23
N ASP A 44 -1.18 14.17 -15.52
CA ASP A 44 -0.59 13.01 -16.19
C ASP A 44 0.93 12.99 -16.13
N THR A 45 1.58 14.15 -16.14
CA THR A 45 3.04 14.27 -15.95
C THR A 45 3.51 13.69 -14.61
N ARG A 46 2.71 13.83 -13.54
CA ARG A 46 3.03 13.25 -12.24
C ARG A 46 2.84 11.72 -12.27
N ARG A 47 1.76 11.24 -12.87
CA ARG A 47 1.51 9.81 -13.08
C ARG A 47 2.62 9.16 -13.92
N ASP A 48 3.08 9.82 -14.98
CA ASP A 48 4.17 9.33 -15.83
C ASP A 48 5.50 9.27 -15.07
N SER A 49 5.74 10.21 -14.17
CA SER A 49 6.90 10.16 -13.28
C SER A 49 6.87 8.91 -12.39
N ILE A 50 5.71 8.57 -11.82
CA ILE A 50 5.54 7.34 -11.01
C ILE A 50 5.76 6.11 -11.89
N LEU A 51 5.12 6.06 -13.06
CA LEU A 51 5.23 4.96 -14.03
C LEU A 51 6.69 4.69 -14.43
N ASN A 52 7.46 5.75 -14.70
CA ASN A 52 8.88 5.64 -15.06
C ASN A 52 9.75 5.10 -13.92
N VAL A 53 9.39 5.36 -12.66
CA VAL A 53 10.09 4.77 -11.51
C VAL A 53 9.67 3.31 -11.32
N MET A 54 8.39 2.97 -11.47
CA MET A 54 7.89 1.59 -11.38
C MET A 54 8.55 0.67 -12.41
N ARG A 55 8.71 1.14 -13.66
CA ARG A 55 9.36 0.36 -14.74
C ARG A 55 10.83 0.01 -14.49
N LYS A 56 11.48 0.72 -13.56
CA LYS A 56 12.88 0.45 -13.17
C LYS A 56 13.01 -0.53 -12.02
N GLN A 57 11.89 -0.90 -11.38
CA GLN A 57 11.89 -1.83 -10.26
C GLN A 57 11.99 -3.28 -10.74
N ARG A 58 12.59 -4.14 -9.92
CA ARG A 58 12.92 -5.53 -10.30
C ARG A 58 11.75 -6.47 -10.16
N ASN A 59 10.86 -6.19 -9.21
CA ASN A 59 9.76 -7.07 -8.82
C ASN A 59 8.54 -6.24 -8.42
N ASP A 60 7.41 -6.93 -8.25
CA ASP A 60 6.15 -6.27 -7.92
C ASP A 60 6.14 -5.67 -6.51
N ALA A 61 6.85 -6.25 -5.53
CA ALA A 61 6.95 -5.69 -4.19
C ALA A 61 7.58 -4.28 -4.21
N GLU A 62 8.67 -4.09 -4.94
CA GLU A 62 9.30 -2.78 -5.13
C GLU A 62 8.36 -1.79 -5.86
N LYS A 63 7.61 -2.25 -6.88
CA LYS A 63 6.62 -1.42 -7.58
C LYS A 63 5.47 -0.97 -6.67
N ILE A 64 5.02 -1.83 -5.76
CA ILE A 64 3.98 -1.51 -4.77
C ILE A 64 4.42 -0.31 -3.93
N GLU A 65 5.64 -0.33 -3.41
CA GLU A 65 6.17 0.75 -2.56
C GLU A 65 6.30 2.07 -3.32
N VAL A 66 6.80 2.03 -4.56
CA VAL A 66 6.85 3.21 -5.44
C VAL A 66 5.46 3.81 -5.65
N LEU A 67 4.48 2.99 -5.97
CA LEU A 67 3.13 3.46 -6.27
C LEU A 67 2.44 4.01 -5.02
N LYS A 68 2.51 3.30 -3.89
CA LYS A 68 1.95 3.78 -2.61
C LYS A 68 2.53 5.14 -2.25
N SER A 69 3.84 5.29 -2.30
CA SER A 69 4.54 6.56 -2.05
C SER A 69 4.08 7.66 -3.02
N GLY A 70 3.91 7.32 -4.30
CA GLY A 70 3.43 8.24 -5.33
C GLY A 70 2.02 8.77 -5.11
N LEU A 71 1.13 7.98 -4.47
CA LEU A 71 -0.26 8.35 -4.19
C LEU A 71 -0.43 9.14 -2.91
N VAL A 72 0.51 9.10 -1.97
CA VAL A 72 0.42 9.91 -0.74
C VAL A 72 0.25 11.38 -1.14
N ASN A 73 -0.80 12.02 -0.62
CA ASN A 73 -1.21 13.40 -0.92
C ASN A 73 -1.61 13.69 -2.38
N ASN A 74 -1.80 12.67 -3.22
CA ASN A 74 -2.18 12.83 -4.62
C ASN A 74 -3.50 12.10 -4.91
N GLY A 75 -4.47 12.80 -5.48
CA GLY A 75 -5.65 12.14 -6.03
C GLY A 75 -5.31 11.43 -7.34
N ILE A 76 -5.98 10.33 -7.64
CA ILE A 76 -5.81 9.57 -8.87
C ILE A 76 -7.16 9.28 -9.53
N THR A 77 -7.20 9.20 -10.86
CA THR A 77 -8.38 8.67 -11.56
C THR A 77 -8.26 7.17 -11.79
N VAL A 78 -9.38 6.47 -11.94
CA VAL A 78 -9.40 5.05 -12.33
C VAL A 78 -8.57 4.80 -13.58
N ASN A 79 -8.69 5.64 -14.62
CA ASN A 79 -7.88 5.51 -15.85
C ASN A 79 -6.38 5.63 -15.60
N GLN A 80 -5.95 6.59 -14.79
CA GLN A 80 -4.54 6.72 -14.40
C GLN A 80 -4.07 5.53 -13.58
N LEU A 81 -4.90 5.02 -12.67
CA LEU A 81 -4.59 3.86 -11.84
C LEU A 81 -4.48 2.60 -12.71
N THR A 82 -5.34 2.43 -13.71
CA THR A 82 -5.26 1.34 -14.70
C THR A 82 -3.91 1.31 -15.40
N VAL A 83 -3.37 2.46 -15.81
CA VAL A 83 -2.03 2.55 -16.44
C VAL A 83 -0.95 2.02 -15.50
N LEU A 84 -1.03 2.37 -14.21
CA LEU A 84 -0.05 1.95 -13.21
C LEU A 84 -0.22 0.46 -12.83
N LEU A 85 -1.46 -0.02 -12.71
CA LEU A 85 -1.76 -1.41 -12.35
C LEU A 85 -1.30 -2.41 -13.42
N ASN A 86 -1.31 -2.01 -14.70
CA ASN A 86 -0.77 -2.82 -15.80
C ASN A 86 0.75 -3.03 -15.74
N GLN A 87 1.47 -2.42 -14.78
CA GLN A 87 2.90 -2.70 -14.57
C GLN A 87 3.14 -3.91 -13.65
N PHE A 88 2.12 -4.39 -12.93
CA PHE A 88 2.25 -5.56 -12.06
C PHE A 88 2.09 -6.85 -12.85
N SER A 89 2.88 -7.86 -12.48
CA SER A 89 2.87 -9.19 -13.09
C SER A 89 1.86 -10.13 -12.44
N THR A 90 1.48 -9.88 -11.18
CA THR A 90 0.53 -10.73 -10.46
C THR A 90 -0.76 -9.98 -10.08
N ASP A 91 -1.87 -10.71 -10.06
CA ASP A 91 -3.16 -10.19 -9.60
C ASP A 91 -3.14 -9.86 -8.10
N ASP A 92 -2.37 -10.60 -7.30
CA ASP A 92 -2.15 -10.29 -5.88
C ASP A 92 -1.56 -8.89 -5.66
N ALA A 93 -0.55 -8.53 -6.45
CA ALA A 93 0.05 -7.20 -6.39
C ALA A 93 -0.92 -6.11 -6.88
N LYS A 94 -1.67 -6.36 -7.96
CA LYS A 94 -2.72 -5.45 -8.43
C LYS A 94 -3.77 -5.21 -7.36
N LEU A 95 -4.26 -6.27 -6.70
CA LEU A 95 -5.30 -6.17 -5.68
C LEU A 95 -4.80 -5.40 -4.46
N THR A 96 -3.58 -5.72 -4.00
CA THR A 96 -2.93 -5.02 -2.88
C THR A 96 -2.92 -3.51 -3.10
N VAL A 97 -2.54 -3.08 -4.31
CA VAL A 97 -2.52 -1.66 -4.66
C VAL A 97 -3.93 -1.10 -4.87
N ALA A 98 -4.81 -1.81 -5.55
CA ALA A 98 -6.17 -1.36 -5.81
C ALA A 98 -6.93 -1.09 -4.50
N LYS A 99 -6.76 -1.92 -3.47
CA LYS A 99 -7.33 -1.65 -2.15
C LYS A 99 -6.75 -0.37 -1.54
N PHE A 100 -5.44 -0.19 -1.58
CA PHE A 100 -4.77 1.01 -1.06
C PHE A 100 -5.22 2.28 -1.79
N ALA A 101 -5.31 2.24 -3.13
CA ALA A 101 -5.56 3.38 -3.98
C ALA A 101 -7.03 3.86 -3.95
N TYR A 102 -7.97 3.04 -3.43
CA TYR A 102 -9.39 3.39 -3.37
C TYR A 102 -9.61 4.71 -2.61
N ALA A 103 -8.93 4.88 -1.47
CA ALA A 103 -8.96 6.11 -0.66
C ALA A 103 -8.44 7.36 -1.38
N TYR A 104 -7.63 7.20 -2.42
CA TYR A 104 -7.02 8.28 -3.20
C TYR A 104 -7.75 8.53 -4.51
N THR A 105 -8.81 7.76 -4.82
CA THR A 105 -9.44 7.81 -6.14
C THR A 105 -10.52 8.87 -6.21
N VAL A 106 -10.43 9.74 -7.21
CA VAL A 106 -11.33 10.89 -7.41
C VAL A 106 -12.67 10.45 -7.98
N ASN A 107 -12.65 9.63 -9.04
CA ASN A 107 -13.84 9.10 -9.70
C ASN A 107 -14.17 7.68 -9.20
N TYR A 108 -14.21 7.49 -7.88
CA TYR A 108 -14.42 6.19 -7.23
C TYR A 108 -15.75 5.49 -7.59
N LYS A 109 -16.72 6.22 -8.16
CA LYS A 109 -17.99 5.64 -8.64
C LYS A 109 -17.80 4.61 -9.76
N VAL A 110 -16.72 4.72 -10.53
CA VAL A 110 -16.36 3.79 -11.61
C VAL A 110 -15.21 2.85 -11.22
N TYR A 111 -14.98 2.64 -9.91
CA TYR A 111 -13.84 1.84 -9.44
C TYR A 111 -13.90 0.37 -9.86
N MET A 112 -15.09 -0.15 -10.12
CA MET A 112 -15.30 -1.53 -10.54
C MET A 112 -14.74 -1.82 -11.93
N ASP A 113 -14.48 -0.81 -12.76
CA ASP A 113 -13.83 -0.97 -14.07
C ASP A 113 -12.41 -1.59 -13.94
N LEU A 114 -11.80 -1.54 -12.74
CA LEU A 114 -10.51 -2.21 -12.48
C LEU A 114 -10.61 -3.74 -12.46
N GLN A 115 -11.81 -4.32 -12.33
CA GLN A 115 -12.03 -5.78 -12.35
C GLN A 115 -11.52 -6.41 -13.65
N ASP A 116 -11.54 -5.68 -14.76
CA ASP A 116 -11.05 -6.12 -16.07
C ASP A 116 -9.53 -6.39 -16.11
N LEU A 117 -8.79 -5.91 -15.10
CA LEU A 117 -7.34 -6.11 -15.01
C LEU A 117 -6.94 -7.43 -14.34
N PHE A 118 -7.90 -8.13 -13.74
CA PHE A 118 -7.68 -9.38 -13.02
C PHE A 118 -8.01 -10.58 -13.89
N GLY A 119 -7.10 -11.56 -13.92
CA GLY A 119 -7.29 -12.81 -14.64
C GLY A 119 -8.17 -13.81 -13.90
N GLU A 120 -8.10 -13.85 -12.57
CA GLU A 120 -8.90 -14.78 -11.76
C GLU A 120 -10.10 -14.10 -11.08
N GLU A 121 -11.24 -14.79 -11.07
CA GLU A 121 -12.49 -14.32 -10.50
C GLU A 121 -12.39 -13.97 -9.01
N LYS A 122 -11.59 -14.74 -8.25
CA LYS A 122 -11.40 -14.52 -6.80
C LYS A 122 -10.94 -13.10 -6.47
N TYR A 123 -10.09 -12.49 -7.31
CA TYR A 123 -9.58 -11.14 -7.08
C TYR A 123 -10.62 -10.06 -7.43
N LYS A 124 -11.50 -10.34 -8.39
CA LYS A 124 -12.61 -9.44 -8.75
C LYS A 124 -13.62 -9.35 -7.62
N ILE A 125 -14.00 -10.51 -7.06
CA ILE A 125 -14.88 -10.62 -5.89
C ILE A 125 -14.24 -9.92 -4.69
N GLU A 126 -12.95 -10.15 -4.44
CA GLU A 126 -12.28 -9.54 -3.29
C GLU A 126 -12.13 -8.00 -3.41
N LEU A 127 -11.97 -7.48 -4.63
CA LEU A 127 -12.01 -6.04 -4.89
C LEU A 127 -13.42 -5.47 -4.66
N GLU A 128 -14.44 -6.18 -5.15
CA GLU A 128 -15.85 -5.81 -5.00
C GLU A 128 -16.24 -5.73 -3.53
N ASP A 129 -15.93 -6.77 -2.74
CA ASP A 129 -16.17 -6.83 -1.30
C ASP A 129 -15.49 -5.66 -0.57
N TYR A 130 -14.25 -5.36 -0.94
CA TYR A 130 -13.52 -4.24 -0.36
C TYR A 130 -14.21 -2.91 -0.63
N VAL A 131 -14.62 -2.64 -1.87
CA VAL A 131 -15.29 -1.38 -2.22
C VAL A 131 -16.66 -1.27 -1.55
N HIS A 132 -17.44 -2.35 -1.52
CA HIS A 132 -18.73 -2.38 -0.83
C HIS A 132 -18.62 -2.02 0.65
N LYS A 133 -17.55 -2.48 1.31
CA LYS A 133 -17.28 -2.19 2.72
C LYS A 133 -16.79 -0.76 2.99
N ASN A 134 -16.19 -0.08 2.02
CA ASN A 134 -15.48 1.19 2.22
C ASN A 134 -16.09 2.41 1.48
N LYS A 135 -17.22 2.26 0.79
CA LYS A 135 -17.92 3.35 0.07
C LYS A 135 -18.64 4.38 0.96
#